data_AF-A0A1F7QUE7-F1
#
_entry.id   AF-A0A1F7QUE7-F1
#
_cell.length_a   1.000
_cell.length_b   1.000
_cell.length_c   1.000
_cell.angle_alpha   90.00
_cell.angle_beta   90.00
_cell.angle_gamma   90.00
#
_symmetry.space_group_name_H-M   'P 1'
#
loop_
_entity.id
_entity.type
_entity.pdbx_description
1 polymer ?
#
loop_
_entity_poly.entity_id
_entity_poly.type
_entity_poly.pdbx_seq_one_letter_code
_entity_poly.pdbx_strand_id
1 'polypeptide(L)'
;MITLDGEQFGNLLKASELRPRFKLELKFVASTQQLPDSWIDIELLAITDRTGDKGLLLLQPADDLYIVPYALSRSIVDSTTGRARAIICDFCYTWQPGSNAASVTFSPPRSKNTVRFLCCGDLDCSSHVRNTTKAALVSRSQLRETMTNEDRIARLKSKLERYIAQLELTPTSSM
;
A
#
# COMPACT_ATOMS: atom_id res chain seq x y z
N MET A 1 -16.86 5.28 2.28
CA MET A 1 -15.77 4.35 2.68
C MET A 1 -16.35 3.01 3.13
N ILE A 2 -15.77 1.91 2.63
CA ILE A 2 -16.19 0.53 2.90
C ILE A 2 -15.29 -0.01 4.01
N THR A 3 -15.90 -0.54 5.06
CA THR A 3 -15.19 -1.24 6.14
C THR A 3 -15.26 -2.73 5.89
N LEU A 4 -14.18 -3.45 6.17
CA LEU A 4 -14.16 -4.92 6.10
C LEU A 4 -13.85 -5.51 7.46
N ASP A 5 -14.74 -6.36 7.95
CA ASP A 5 -14.42 -7.36 8.97
C ASP A 5 -13.80 -8.62 8.33
N GLY A 6 -13.45 -9.60 9.17
CA GLY A 6 -12.82 -10.85 8.71
C GLY A 6 -13.72 -11.71 7.80
N GLU A 7 -15.04 -11.66 7.97
CA GLU A 7 -16.00 -12.39 7.14
C GLU A 7 -16.14 -11.72 5.77
N GLN A 8 -16.34 -10.40 5.76
CA GLN A 8 -16.43 -9.57 4.56
C GLN A 8 -15.15 -9.67 3.74
N PHE A 9 -13.96 -9.60 4.37
CA PHE A 9 -12.69 -9.82 3.69
C PHE A 9 -12.59 -11.25 3.10
N GLY A 10 -13.04 -12.26 3.85
CA GLY A 10 -13.09 -13.63 3.37
C GLY A 10 -13.98 -13.80 2.13
N ASN A 11 -15.12 -13.12 2.09
CA ASN A 11 -16.03 -13.14 0.95
C ASN A 11 -15.45 -12.37 -0.25
N LEU A 12 -14.83 -11.21 -0.02
CA LEU A 12 -14.08 -10.47 -1.03
C LEU A 12 -12.98 -11.34 -1.67
N LEU A 13 -12.21 -12.08 -0.86
CA LEU A 13 -11.20 -12.99 -1.39
C LEU A 13 -11.82 -14.09 -2.24
N LYS A 14 -12.96 -14.68 -1.83
CA LYS A 14 -13.64 -15.69 -2.65
C LYS A 14 -14.04 -15.14 -4.02
N ALA A 15 -14.64 -13.95 -4.06
CA ALA A 15 -15.13 -13.30 -5.28
C ALA A 15 -14.02 -12.77 -6.19
N SER A 16 -12.82 -12.49 -5.65
CA SER A 16 -11.69 -11.97 -6.43
C SER A 16 -11.14 -12.99 -7.45
N GLU A 17 -10.44 -12.51 -8.47
CA GLU A 17 -9.77 -13.35 -9.48
C GLU A 17 -8.37 -13.83 -9.04
N LEU A 18 -8.07 -13.76 -7.75
CA LEU A 18 -6.76 -14.15 -7.20
C LEU A 18 -6.52 -15.66 -7.28
N ARG A 19 -5.25 -16.08 -7.25
CA ARG A 19 -4.91 -17.51 -7.23
C ARG A 19 -5.39 -18.17 -5.92
N PRO A 20 -5.98 -19.38 -5.96
CA PRO A 20 -6.55 -20.03 -4.77
C PRO A 20 -5.59 -20.16 -3.58
N ARG A 21 -4.34 -20.58 -3.84
CA ARG A 21 -3.32 -20.70 -2.79
C ARG A 21 -3.01 -19.36 -2.11
N PHE A 22 -2.96 -18.29 -2.89
CA PHE A 22 -2.71 -16.94 -2.38
C PHE A 22 -3.87 -16.43 -1.51
N LYS A 23 -5.12 -16.71 -1.90
CA LYS A 23 -6.31 -16.40 -1.10
C LYS A 23 -6.27 -17.08 0.27
N LEU A 24 -5.86 -18.35 0.33
CA LEU A 24 -5.76 -19.11 1.58
C LEU A 24 -4.71 -18.52 2.53
N GLU A 25 -3.52 -18.20 2.00
CA GLU A 25 -2.44 -17.56 2.77
C GLU A 25 -2.90 -16.21 3.33
N LEU A 26 -3.54 -15.37 2.51
CA LEU A 26 -4.05 -14.06 2.93
C LEU A 26 -5.19 -14.15 3.95
N LYS A 27 -6.12 -15.10 3.78
CA LYS A 27 -7.21 -15.32 4.74
C LYS A 27 -6.66 -15.66 6.12
N PHE A 28 -5.68 -16.56 6.16
CA PHE A 28 -5.04 -16.94 7.42
C PHE A 28 -4.36 -15.72 8.08
N VAL A 29 -3.62 -14.92 7.31
CA VAL A 29 -2.96 -13.72 7.88
C VAL A 29 -3.98 -12.68 8.34
N ALA A 30 -4.98 -12.32 7.54
CA ALA A 30 -6.00 -11.35 7.94
C ALA A 30 -6.85 -11.80 9.15
N SER A 31 -7.01 -13.12 9.36
CA SER A 31 -7.69 -13.63 10.55
C SER A 31 -6.81 -13.62 11.81
N THR A 32 -5.48 -13.50 11.67
CA THR A 32 -4.52 -13.53 12.79
C THR A 32 -3.91 -12.16 13.09
N GLN A 33 -3.70 -11.34 12.07
CA GLN A 33 -3.45 -9.91 12.15
C GLN A 33 -4.81 -9.23 11.97
N GLN A 34 -5.43 -8.80 13.07
CA GLN A 34 -6.75 -8.19 13.04
C GLN A 34 -6.78 -7.03 12.02
N LEU A 35 -7.80 -7.03 11.15
CA LEU A 35 -8.14 -5.86 10.33
C LEU A 35 -8.41 -4.66 11.24
N PRO A 36 -8.15 -3.43 10.78
CA PRO A 36 -8.36 -2.25 11.61
C PRO A 36 -9.83 -2.10 11.98
N ASP A 37 -10.10 -1.79 13.25
CA ASP A 37 -11.45 -1.54 13.76
C ASP A 37 -12.09 -0.30 13.10
N SER A 38 -11.27 0.65 12.65
CA SER A 38 -11.70 1.87 11.97
C SER A 38 -10.95 2.09 10.66
N TRP A 39 -11.72 2.39 9.61
CA TRP A 39 -11.23 2.63 8.26
C TRP A 39 -11.20 4.11 7.87
N ILE A 40 -11.65 5.00 8.76
CA ILE A 40 -11.81 6.45 8.50
C ILE A 40 -10.51 7.09 8.00
N ASP A 41 -9.36 6.59 8.45
CA ASP A 41 -8.04 7.14 8.15
C ASP A 41 -7.18 6.26 7.25
N ILE A 42 -7.82 5.43 6.42
CA ILE A 42 -7.14 4.41 5.61
C ILE A 42 -7.48 4.60 4.13
N GLU A 43 -6.55 5.18 3.37
CA GLU A 43 -6.62 5.22 1.90
C GLU A 43 -5.97 3.99 1.26
N LEU A 44 -5.01 3.39 1.96
CA LEU A 44 -4.21 2.25 1.54
C LEU A 44 -3.89 1.38 2.75
N LEU A 45 -4.12 0.07 2.61
CA LEU A 45 -3.83 -0.95 3.63
C LEU A 45 -3.18 -2.17 2.99
N ALA A 46 -2.03 -2.59 3.52
CA ALA A 46 -1.33 -3.78 3.07
C ALA A 46 -1.70 -4.98 3.96
N ILE A 47 -2.29 -6.02 3.37
CA ILE A 47 -2.43 -7.33 3.99
C ILE A 47 -1.28 -8.21 3.48
N THR A 48 -0.24 -8.29 4.28
CA THR A 48 0.98 -9.03 3.93
C THR A 48 0.81 -10.53 4.16
N ASP A 49 1.60 -11.34 3.47
CA ASP A 49 1.85 -12.71 3.87
C ASP A 49 2.80 -12.78 5.08
N ARG A 50 3.12 -14.00 5.53
CA ARG A 50 4.04 -14.25 6.66
C ARG A 50 5.47 -13.71 6.43
N THR A 51 5.89 -13.47 5.19
CA THR A 51 7.24 -12.99 4.88
C THR A 51 7.37 -11.48 5.03
N GLY A 52 6.27 -10.73 4.93
CA GLY A 52 6.33 -9.27 4.93
C GLY A 52 6.61 -8.64 3.56
N ASP A 53 6.88 -9.46 2.54
CA ASP A 53 7.40 -9.00 1.24
C ASP A 53 6.42 -9.21 0.09
N LYS A 54 5.25 -9.78 0.31
CA LYS A 54 4.19 -9.85 -0.70
C LYS A 54 2.84 -9.89 -0.03
N GLY A 55 1.79 -9.49 -0.74
CA GLY A 55 0.47 -9.42 -0.15
C GLY A 55 -0.58 -8.85 -1.06
N LEU A 56 -1.72 -8.52 -0.47
CA LEU A 56 -2.80 -7.80 -1.13
C LEU A 56 -2.82 -6.36 -0.63
N LEU A 57 -2.80 -5.41 -1.55
CA LEU A 57 -2.98 -4.02 -1.23
C LEU A 57 -4.44 -3.66 -1.45
N LEU A 58 -5.08 -3.14 -0.41
CA LEU A 58 -6.43 -2.61 -0.43
C LEU A 58 -6.30 -1.10 -0.62
N LEU A 59 -6.99 -0.57 -1.63
CA LEU A 59 -6.95 0.83 -2.01
C LEU A 59 -8.37 1.40 -1.96
N GLN A 60 -8.56 2.47 -1.22
CA GLN A 60 -9.84 3.17 -1.12
C GLN A 60 -9.60 4.68 -1.05
N PRO A 61 -9.23 5.33 -2.18
CA PRO A 61 -9.05 6.78 -2.20
C PRO A 61 -10.37 7.54 -1.97
N ALA A 62 -11.51 6.92 -2.31
CA ALA A 62 -12.85 7.47 -2.19
C ALA A 62 -13.82 6.40 -1.63
N ASP A 63 -14.96 6.17 -2.29
CA ASP A 63 -15.97 5.22 -1.80
C ASP A 63 -15.76 3.79 -2.30
N ASP A 64 -15.16 3.64 -3.48
CA ASP A 64 -14.87 2.34 -4.06
C ASP A 64 -13.63 1.69 -3.43
N LEU A 65 -13.72 0.39 -3.18
CA LEU A 65 -12.61 -0.44 -2.76
C LEU A 65 -12.00 -1.15 -3.97
N TYR A 66 -10.67 -1.14 -4.05
CA TYR A 66 -9.90 -1.85 -5.06
C TYR A 66 -8.88 -2.74 -4.38
N ILE A 67 -8.52 -3.84 -5.04
CA ILE A 67 -7.51 -4.77 -4.56
C ILE A 67 -6.48 -5.08 -5.64
N VAL A 68 -5.22 -5.18 -5.24
CA VAL A 68 -4.14 -5.54 -6.16
C VAL A 68 -3.06 -6.35 -5.44
N PRO A 69 -2.64 -7.50 -5.99
CA PRO A 69 -1.48 -8.22 -5.48
C PRO A 69 -0.21 -7.40 -5.63
N TYR A 70 0.63 -7.44 -4.61
CA TYR A 70 1.92 -6.77 -4.63
C TYR A 70 3.06 -7.69 -4.20
N ALA A 71 4.26 -7.34 -4.65
CA ALA A 71 5.52 -7.83 -4.12
C ALA A 71 6.43 -6.64 -3.78
N LEU A 72 7.01 -6.65 -2.59
CA LEU A 72 8.01 -5.70 -2.13
C LEU A 72 9.41 -6.25 -2.42
N SER A 73 10.32 -5.33 -2.75
CA SER A 73 11.75 -5.55 -2.71
C SER A 73 12.38 -4.46 -1.86
N ARG A 74 13.02 -4.87 -0.76
CA ARG A 74 13.75 -3.98 0.17
C ARG A 74 15.21 -3.79 -0.22
N SER A 75 15.63 -4.41 -1.34
CA SER A 75 16.98 -4.25 -1.89
C SER A 75 17.03 -3.05 -2.83
N ILE A 76 16.91 -1.85 -2.24
CA ILE A 76 17.13 -0.59 -2.97
C ILE A 76 18.57 -0.17 -2.67
N VAL A 77 19.49 -0.67 -3.48
CA VAL A 77 20.93 -0.44 -3.31
C VAL A 77 21.51 0.39 -4.45
N ASP A 78 22.60 1.10 -4.14
CA ASP A 78 23.40 1.80 -5.12
C ASP A 78 24.23 0.81 -5.94
N SER A 79 24.18 0.93 -7.28
CA SER A 79 24.84 0.00 -8.19
C SER A 79 26.37 0.07 -8.12
N THR A 80 26.93 1.18 -7.65
CA THR A 80 28.38 1.39 -7.57
C THR A 80 28.93 1.03 -6.20
N THR A 81 28.23 1.40 -5.13
CA THR A 81 28.70 1.23 -3.75
C THR A 81 28.07 0.05 -3.00
N GLY A 82 26.98 -0.53 -3.53
CA GLY A 82 26.19 -1.58 -2.88
C GLY A 82 25.43 -1.12 -1.62
N ARG A 83 25.51 0.17 -1.27
CA ARG A 83 24.89 0.72 -0.06
C ARG A 83 23.39 0.89 -0.25
N ALA A 84 22.62 0.68 0.80
CA ALA A 84 21.19 0.97 0.80
C ALA A 84 20.93 2.45 0.50
N ARG A 85 20.03 2.73 -0.43
CA ARG A 85 19.70 4.06 -0.91
C ARG A 85 18.40 4.55 -0.28
N ALA A 86 18.44 5.79 0.19
CA ALA A 86 17.22 6.49 0.57
C ALA A 86 16.36 6.82 -0.66
N ILE A 87 15.06 6.87 -0.46
CA ILE A 87 14.07 7.19 -1.51
C ILE A 87 13.08 8.21 -1.00
N ILE A 88 12.33 8.83 -1.90
CA ILE A 88 11.08 9.50 -1.58
C ILE A 88 9.96 8.58 -2.08
N CYS A 89 9.02 8.24 -1.20
CA CYS A 89 7.93 7.33 -1.51
C CYS A 89 7.01 7.91 -2.59
N ASP A 90 6.72 7.12 -3.63
CA ASP A 90 5.83 7.51 -4.71
C ASP A 90 4.37 7.64 -4.26
N PHE A 91 3.98 7.13 -3.09
CA PHE A 91 2.61 7.27 -2.58
C PHE A 91 2.47 8.53 -1.70
N CYS A 92 3.16 8.53 -0.56
CA CYS A 92 2.98 9.54 0.49
C CYS A 92 4.04 10.65 0.50
N TYR A 93 5.02 10.64 -0.43
CA TYR A 93 6.17 11.57 -0.44
C TYR A 93 6.96 11.61 0.87
N THR A 94 6.89 10.55 1.66
CA THR A 94 7.76 10.39 2.83
C THR A 94 9.12 9.93 2.35
N TRP A 95 10.15 10.71 2.69
CA TRP A 95 11.54 10.29 2.58
C TRP A 95 11.78 9.11 3.50
N GLN A 96 12.34 8.04 2.96
CA GLN A 96 12.68 6.83 3.69
C GLN A 96 14.18 6.59 3.61
N PRO A 97 14.87 6.37 4.76
CA PRO A 97 16.26 5.95 4.75
C PRO A 97 16.37 4.56 4.10
N GLY A 98 17.57 4.18 3.67
CA GLY A 98 17.80 2.90 3.01
C GLY A 98 17.32 1.66 3.80
N SER A 99 17.21 1.74 5.12
CA SER A 99 16.70 0.67 5.97
C SER A 99 15.18 0.42 5.87
N ASN A 100 14.40 1.42 5.43
CA ASN A 100 12.96 1.30 5.21
C ASN A 100 12.53 1.69 3.78
N ALA A 101 13.51 1.87 2.89
CA ALA A 101 13.26 2.07 1.47
C ALA A 101 12.92 0.75 0.81
N ALA A 102 11.85 0.73 0.03
CA ALA A 102 11.47 -0.44 -0.76
C ALA A 102 10.99 -0.02 -2.14
N SER A 103 10.79 -1.00 -3.01
CA SER A 103 9.95 -0.86 -4.19
C SER A 103 8.81 -1.85 -4.13
N VAL A 104 7.63 -1.44 -4.56
CA VAL A 104 6.47 -2.29 -4.71
C VAL A 104 6.21 -2.54 -6.19
N THR A 105 6.01 -3.79 -6.55
CA THR A 105 5.59 -4.21 -7.89
C THR A 105 4.17 -4.75 -7.81
N PHE A 106 3.28 -4.20 -8.63
CA PHE A 106 1.90 -4.68 -8.75
C PHE A 106 1.75 -5.67 -9.89
N SER A 107 0.94 -6.70 -9.63
CA SER A 107 0.61 -7.75 -10.58
C SER A 107 -0.92 -7.88 -10.67
N PRO A 108 -1.61 -6.96 -11.37
CA PRO A 108 -3.06 -7.00 -11.53
C PRO A 108 -3.50 -8.31 -12.20
N PRO A 109 -4.60 -8.96 -11.77
CA PRO A 109 -5.02 -10.26 -12.31
C PRO A 109 -5.34 -10.23 -13.81
N ARG A 110 -5.87 -9.10 -14.30
CA ARG A 110 -6.40 -8.93 -15.65
C ARG A 110 -5.41 -8.32 -16.65
N SER A 111 -4.25 -7.84 -16.19
CA SER A 111 -3.28 -7.18 -17.04
C SER A 111 -1.90 -7.84 -16.93
N LYS A 112 -1.18 -7.92 -18.05
CA LYS A 112 0.22 -8.35 -18.08
C LYS A 112 1.19 -7.21 -17.72
N ASN A 113 0.68 -6.00 -17.56
CA ASN A 113 1.48 -4.84 -17.20
C ASN A 113 1.83 -4.93 -15.72
N THR A 114 3.13 -5.02 -15.43
CA THR A 114 3.66 -4.84 -14.08
C THR A 114 4.14 -3.41 -13.94
N VAL A 115 3.69 -2.73 -12.89
CA VAL A 115 4.13 -1.38 -12.57
C VAL A 115 4.87 -1.43 -11.25
N ARG A 116 6.03 -0.77 -11.21
CA ARG A 116 6.89 -0.70 -10.04
C ARG A 116 6.99 0.75 -9.55
N PHE A 117 6.86 0.93 -8.24
CA PHE A 117 7.00 2.21 -7.56
C PHE A 117 8.03 2.11 -6.44
N LEU A 118 8.71 3.21 -6.13
CA LEU A 118 9.46 3.36 -4.89
C LEU A 118 8.48 3.66 -3.75
N CYS A 119 8.65 3.02 -2.60
CA CYS A 119 7.68 3.07 -1.52
C CYS A 119 8.30 2.93 -0.15
N CYS A 120 7.50 3.20 0.87
CA CYS A 120 7.83 2.87 2.26
C CYS A 120 7.79 1.35 2.44
N GLY A 121 8.79 0.78 3.08
CA GLY A 121 8.88 -0.66 3.32
C GLY A 121 7.80 -1.20 4.26
N ASP A 122 7.14 -0.33 5.02
CA ASP A 122 6.00 -0.64 5.87
C ASP A 122 4.65 -0.52 5.13
N LEU A 123 4.63 0.11 3.94
CA LEU A 123 3.42 0.49 3.21
C LEU A 123 2.40 1.29 4.07
N ASP A 124 2.85 1.95 5.14
CA ASP A 124 1.97 2.65 6.10
C ASP A 124 1.69 4.11 5.66
N CYS A 125 1.42 4.26 4.36
CA CYS A 125 1.35 5.57 3.69
C CYS A 125 0.22 6.44 4.23
N SER A 126 -0.91 5.84 4.60
CA SER A 126 -2.08 6.52 5.19
C SER A 126 -1.71 7.18 6.55
N SER A 127 -0.94 6.50 7.39
CA SER A 127 -0.42 7.06 8.65
C SER A 127 0.67 8.13 8.39
N HIS A 128 1.52 7.89 7.39
CA HIS A 128 2.61 8.80 7.08
C HIS A 128 2.15 10.18 6.59
N VAL A 129 1.06 10.25 5.82
CA VAL A 129 0.50 11.56 5.39
C VAL A 129 -0.08 12.36 6.55
N ARG A 130 -0.42 11.69 7.67
CA ARG A 130 -0.98 12.27 8.90
C ARG A 130 0.05 12.64 9.97
N ASN A 131 1.34 12.41 9.74
CA ASN A 131 2.41 12.60 10.74
C ASN A 131 2.28 11.73 12.00
N THR A 132 1.55 10.61 11.94
CA THR A 132 1.42 9.71 13.09
C THR A 132 2.61 8.75 13.24
N THR A 133 3.54 8.75 12.27
CA THR A 133 4.74 7.91 12.30
C THR A 133 6.02 8.73 12.48
N LYS A 134 7.03 8.12 13.12
CA LYS A 134 8.36 8.73 13.26
C LYS A 134 9.01 9.02 11.91
N ALA A 135 8.83 8.13 10.93
CA ALA A 135 9.37 8.29 9.58
C ALA A 135 8.80 9.55 8.91
N ALA A 136 7.50 9.80 9.05
CA ALA A 136 6.88 11.02 8.53
C ALA A 136 7.46 12.28 9.17
N LEU A 137 7.56 12.34 10.51
CA LEU A 137 8.12 13.49 11.22
C LEU A 137 9.55 13.81 10.78
N VAL A 138 10.41 12.80 10.63
CA VAL A 138 11.78 12.94 10.12
C VAL A 138 11.77 13.42 8.66
N SER A 139 10.92 12.85 7.82
CA SER A 139 10.80 13.26 6.43
C SER A 139 10.42 14.75 6.30
N ARG A 140 9.47 15.24 7.10
CA ARG A 140 9.04 16.65 7.00
C ARG A 140 10.15 17.62 7.38
N SER A 141 10.97 17.29 8.39
CA SER A 141 12.11 18.13 8.76
C SER A 141 13.22 18.10 7.70
N GLN A 142 13.51 16.93 7.12
CA GLN A 142 14.54 16.77 6.08
C GLN A 142 14.16 17.44 4.76
N LEU A 143 12.91 17.25 4.30
CA LEU A 143 12.44 17.79 3.03
C LEU A 143 11.93 19.24 3.12
N ARG A 144 11.77 19.79 4.34
CA ARG A 144 11.14 21.10 4.60
C ARG A 144 9.79 21.24 3.90
N GLU A 145 8.99 20.18 3.89
CA GLU A 145 7.68 20.20 3.26
C GLU A 145 6.70 21.04 4.10
N THR A 146 6.02 21.99 3.45
CA THR A 146 5.09 22.93 4.08
C THR A 146 3.62 22.53 3.92
N MET A 147 3.33 21.41 3.25
CA MET A 147 1.96 20.93 3.05
C MET A 147 1.32 20.49 4.36
N THR A 148 0.04 20.85 4.52
CA THR A 148 -0.79 20.40 5.64
C THR A 148 -1.00 18.88 5.61
N ASN A 149 -1.56 18.29 6.66
CA ASN A 149 -1.92 16.86 6.64
C ASN A 149 -3.01 16.62 5.58
N GLU A 150 -3.98 17.52 5.50
CA GLU A 150 -5.14 17.48 4.60
C GLU A 150 -4.69 17.49 3.14
N ASP A 151 -3.77 18.39 2.77
CA ASP A 151 -3.23 18.45 1.40
C ASP A 151 -2.43 17.20 1.04
N ARG A 152 -1.74 16.59 2.01
CA ARG A 152 -0.99 15.35 1.80
C ARG A 152 -1.91 14.15 1.63
N ILE A 153 -3.01 14.09 2.38
CA ILE A 153 -4.07 13.10 2.21
C ILE A 153 -4.70 13.26 0.82
N ALA A 154 -5.06 14.48 0.43
CA ALA A 154 -5.62 14.75 -0.90
C ALA A 154 -4.66 14.34 -2.03
N ARG A 155 -3.36 14.61 -1.87
CA ARG A 155 -2.32 14.16 -2.81
C ARG A 155 -2.21 12.63 -2.86
N LEU A 156 -2.28 11.94 -1.72
CA LEU A 156 -2.27 10.48 -1.67
C LEU A 156 -3.48 9.92 -2.44
N LYS A 157 -4.68 10.40 -2.15
CA LYS A 157 -5.91 9.98 -2.84
C LYS A 157 -5.82 10.17 -4.35
N SER A 158 -5.41 11.38 -4.79
CA SER A 158 -5.22 11.69 -6.22
C SER A 158 -4.18 10.79 -6.89
N LYS A 159 -3.11 10.41 -6.18
CA LYS A 159 -2.12 9.46 -6.70
C LYS A 159 -2.67 8.05 -6.82
N LEU A 160 -3.40 7.57 -5.80
CA LEU A 160 -4.02 6.26 -5.81
C LEU A 160 -5.02 6.12 -6.95
N GLU A 161 -5.84 7.14 -7.21
CA GLU A 161 -6.76 7.17 -8.36
C GLU A 161 -6.02 7.02 -9.70
N ARG A 162 -4.89 7.73 -9.86
CA ARG A 162 -4.04 7.58 -11.06
C ARG A 162 -3.45 6.18 -11.19
N TYR A 163 -3.01 5.58 -10.08
CA TYR A 163 -2.45 4.23 -10.09
C TYR A 163 -3.52 3.16 -10.37
N ILE A 164 -4.72 3.32 -9.81
CA ILE A 164 -5.90 2.49 -10.10
C ILE A 164 -6.20 2.52 -11.60
N ALA A 165 -6.23 3.72 -12.20
CA ALA A 165 -6.45 3.87 -13.63
C ALA A 165 -5.31 3.25 -14.46
N GLN A 166 -4.04 3.50 -14.09
CA GLN A 166 -2.87 2.94 -14.79
C GLN A 166 -2.82 1.40 -14.74
N LEU A 167 -3.28 0.81 -13.65
CA LEU A 167 -3.32 -0.63 -13.43
C LEU A 167 -4.62 -1.28 -13.94
N GLU A 168 -5.55 -0.49 -14.48
CA GLU A 168 -6.86 -0.94 -14.96
C GLU A 168 -7.63 -1.74 -13.91
N LEU A 169 -7.53 -1.31 -12.64
CA LEU A 169 -8.21 -2.00 -11.54
C LEU A 169 -9.71 -1.70 -11.59
N THR A 170 -10.51 -2.74 -11.45
CA THR A 170 -11.96 -2.59 -11.27
C THR A 170 -12.30 -2.54 -9.79
N PRO A 171 -13.31 -1.75 -9.39
CA PRO A 171 -13.84 -1.79 -8.03
C PRO A 171 -14.21 -3.23 -7.67
N THR A 172 -13.90 -3.65 -6.45
CA THR A 172 -14.50 -4.87 -5.90
C THR A 172 -15.98 -4.56 -5.72
N SER A 173 -16.85 -5.24 -6.48
CA SER A 173 -18.30 -5.06 -6.38
C SER A 173 -18.69 -5.01 -4.91
N SER A 174 -19.37 -3.93 -4.52
CA SER A 174 -19.91 -3.73 -3.18
C SER A 174 -20.66 -4.99 -2.78
N MET A 175 -20.14 -5.70 -1.78
CA MET A 175 -20.94 -6.70 -1.06
C MET A 175 -22.01 -5.98 -0.25
#